data_AF-A0AAC9FHA7-F1
#
_entry.id   AF-A0AAC9FHA7-F1
#
_cell.length_a   1.000
_cell.length_b   1.000
_cell.length_c   1.000
_cell.angle_alpha   90.00
_cell.angle_beta   90.00
_cell.angle_gamma   90.00
#
_symmetry.space_group_name_H-M   'P 1'
#
loop_
_entity.id
_entity.type
_entity.pdbx_description
1 polymer ?
#
loop_
_entity_poly.entity_id
_entity_poly.type
_entity_poly.pdbx_seq_one_letter_code
_entity_poly.pdbx_strand_id
1 'polypeptide(L)'
;MRSSLRFVSVAAIAAMLAAVPGSAQKSTGPKERYEMDVATMSGFAAMGGGKGGIGGAMGMMFGGDPASKVAYTLDLRLGSNDAPTAPPPKGDHFFQPQAKVGKSLPLIAPERGTPDMPGDFERPKGRLLLYWGCGAKAGPGQPVIIDFAKVAAGQMPPGLMSTAVPIIREVSAANSRSYTHWPNGKGKQPSSGSSLLGAHRIASNYGSDINFTLAQDYMPGLQASTAIQPDGSVMIRWGALQPATGYAAWAFGGMDRAGSGGDVVWWTSSATKEFGGGLWDWLPPATVANLITKKIVMPPSQTSCQIPAEVKKASGEMLVGNLNAFGPEANFSYPPKPAGNAVWNIDWTAKVRFRSHTMLLIGADFGGMGGAMGGGSDDGAPAEKPKKKKCKGPLGIPLPDGAC
;
A
#
# COMPACT_ATOMS: atom_id res chain seq x y z
N MET A 1 79.01 23.28 2.18
CA MET A 1 77.75 23.82 1.63
C MET A 1 76.63 23.47 2.60
N ARG A 2 76.09 24.45 3.31
CA ARG A 2 75.02 24.28 4.31
C ARG A 2 73.67 24.49 3.61
N SER A 3 72.79 23.50 3.64
CA SER A 3 71.41 23.63 3.14
C SER A 3 70.48 23.87 4.32
N SER A 4 69.90 25.07 4.37
CA SER A 4 68.98 25.53 5.40
C SER A 4 67.54 25.13 5.04
N LEU A 5 66.92 24.29 5.86
CA LEU A 5 65.49 24.03 5.83
C LEU A 5 64.72 25.28 6.28
N ARG A 6 63.88 25.84 5.40
CA ARG A 6 62.90 26.87 5.77
C ARG A 6 61.55 26.21 6.02
N PHE A 7 61.09 26.29 7.26
CA PHE A 7 59.70 26.02 7.64
C PHE A 7 58.82 27.14 7.08
N VAL A 8 57.83 26.81 6.26
CA VAL A 8 56.74 27.71 5.86
C VAL A 8 55.51 27.29 6.64
N SER A 9 55.11 28.10 7.61
CA SER A 9 53.83 27.97 8.31
C SER A 9 52.68 28.18 7.34
N VAL A 10 51.85 27.15 7.14
CA VAL A 10 50.58 27.28 6.43
C VAL A 10 49.55 27.80 7.42
N ALA A 11 49.25 29.10 7.33
CA ALA A 11 48.14 29.72 8.04
C ALA A 11 46.82 29.12 7.51
N ALA A 12 46.01 28.55 8.41
CA ALA A 12 44.69 28.06 8.10
C ALA A 12 43.76 29.24 7.73
N ILE A 13 43.36 29.33 6.47
CA ILE A 13 42.26 30.19 6.04
C ILE A 13 40.97 29.48 6.43
N ALA A 14 40.43 29.83 7.60
CA ALA A 14 39.07 29.48 7.98
C ALA A 14 38.09 30.26 7.10
N ALA A 15 37.65 29.65 6.00
CA ALA A 15 36.51 30.13 5.24
C ALA A 15 35.25 29.95 6.10
N MET A 16 34.85 30.99 6.83
CA MET A 16 33.52 31.04 7.42
C MET A 16 32.49 31.08 6.28
N LEU A 17 31.82 29.96 6.03
CA LEU A 17 30.55 29.93 5.34
C LEU A 17 29.54 30.66 6.25
N ALA A 18 29.45 31.97 6.09
CA ALA A 18 28.31 32.73 6.60
C ALA A 18 27.06 32.14 5.93
N ALA A 19 26.27 31.40 6.71
CA ALA A 19 24.91 31.06 6.33
C ALA A 19 24.13 32.38 6.23
N VAL A 20 24.00 32.92 5.02
CA VAL A 20 23.05 33.99 4.74
C VAL A 20 21.68 33.40 5.09
N PRO A 21 20.91 33.98 6.03
CA PRO A 21 19.53 33.59 6.24
C PRO A 21 18.78 33.88 4.94
N GLY A 22 18.57 32.83 4.15
CA GLY A 22 17.93 32.90 2.84
C GLY A 22 16.53 33.49 3.00
N SER A 23 16.29 34.58 2.28
CA SER A 23 14.99 35.23 2.17
C SER A 23 13.92 34.20 1.84
N ALA A 24 12.96 33.99 2.74
CA ALA A 24 11.81 33.17 2.44
C ALA A 24 11.00 33.87 1.34
N GLN A 25 11.07 33.35 0.11
CA GLN A 25 10.29 33.84 -1.02
C GLN A 25 8.81 33.80 -0.66
N LYS A 26 8.15 34.97 -0.71
CA LYS A 26 6.71 35.08 -0.41
C LYS A 26 5.91 34.32 -1.47
N SER A 27 4.98 33.46 -1.06
CA SER A 27 4.07 32.73 -1.94
C SER A 27 2.61 33.04 -1.62
N THR A 28 1.77 33.16 -2.64
CA THR A 28 0.30 33.21 -2.52
C THR A 28 -0.33 32.07 -3.31
N GLY A 29 -1.55 31.66 -2.95
CA GLY A 29 -2.21 30.50 -3.55
C GLY A 29 -1.72 29.17 -2.95
N PRO A 30 -1.98 28.02 -3.62
CA PRO A 30 -2.67 27.87 -4.91
C PRO A 30 -4.19 28.12 -4.83
N LYS A 31 -4.81 28.47 -5.96
CA LYS A 31 -6.27 28.51 -6.10
C LYS A 31 -6.84 27.09 -6.24
N GLU A 32 -6.20 26.26 -7.05
CA GLU A 32 -6.54 24.84 -7.23
C GLU A 32 -5.41 23.90 -6.80
N ARG A 33 -5.79 22.77 -6.19
CA ARG A 33 -4.86 21.73 -5.73
C ARG A 33 -5.35 20.38 -6.23
N TYR A 34 -4.46 19.64 -6.88
CA TYR A 34 -4.72 18.30 -7.38
C TYR A 34 -3.78 17.28 -6.75
N GLU A 35 -4.33 16.16 -6.30
CA GLU A 35 -3.59 14.98 -5.84
C GLU A 35 -3.96 13.75 -6.65
N MET A 36 -2.95 12.97 -7.01
CA MET A 36 -3.07 11.67 -7.67
C MET A 36 -2.23 10.66 -6.90
N ASP A 37 -2.90 9.78 -6.18
CA ASP A 37 -2.28 8.68 -5.46
C ASP A 37 -2.29 7.43 -6.33
N VAL A 38 -1.10 6.86 -6.55
CA VAL A 38 -0.86 5.75 -7.48
C VAL A 38 -0.36 4.54 -6.70
N ALA A 39 -1.05 3.41 -6.81
CA ALA A 39 -0.57 2.15 -6.23
C ALA A 39 -0.47 1.02 -7.26
N THR A 40 0.63 0.28 -7.16
CA THR A 40 0.78 -1.04 -7.79
C THR A 40 0.54 -2.13 -6.76
N MET A 41 -0.51 -2.91 -6.96
CA MET A 41 -0.90 -4.04 -6.11
C MET A 41 -0.39 -5.35 -6.70
N SER A 42 0.01 -6.28 -5.85
CA SER A 42 0.49 -7.62 -6.22
C SER A 42 0.10 -8.68 -5.18
N GLY A 43 0.34 -9.95 -5.47
CA GLY A 43 -0.08 -11.06 -4.60
C GLY A 43 -1.60 -11.07 -4.41
N PHE A 44 -2.07 -11.40 -3.21
CA PHE A 44 -3.52 -11.38 -2.90
C PHE A 44 -4.12 -9.96 -3.02
N ALA A 45 -3.30 -8.90 -3.02
CA ALA A 45 -3.77 -7.54 -3.16
C ALA A 45 -4.31 -7.29 -4.58
N ALA A 46 -3.61 -7.81 -5.60
CA ALA A 46 -4.02 -7.67 -7.00
C ALA A 46 -5.36 -8.35 -7.29
N MET A 47 -5.72 -9.37 -6.50
CA MET A 47 -7.00 -10.06 -6.59
C MET A 47 -8.16 -9.21 -6.04
N GLY A 48 -7.94 -8.43 -4.98
CA GLY A 48 -8.96 -7.50 -4.46
C GLY A 48 -9.12 -6.21 -5.29
N GLY A 49 -8.09 -5.81 -6.03
CA GLY A 49 -7.89 -4.44 -6.53
C GLY A 49 -8.61 -3.99 -7.80
N GLY A 50 -9.61 -4.72 -8.33
CA GLY A 50 -10.41 -4.16 -9.43
C GLY A 50 -11.02 -5.13 -10.43
N LYS A 51 -10.82 -6.44 -10.28
CA LYS A 51 -11.55 -7.48 -11.03
C LYS A 51 -11.28 -8.92 -10.59
N GLY A 52 -10.73 -9.18 -9.39
CA GLY A 52 -10.37 -10.55 -8.99
C GLY A 52 -11.52 -11.36 -8.39
N GLY A 53 -12.67 -11.35 -9.06
CA GLY A 53 -13.55 -12.51 -9.07
C GLY A 53 -12.99 -13.59 -10.02
N ILE A 54 -13.90 -14.38 -10.60
CA ILE A 54 -13.65 -15.54 -11.48
C ILE A 54 -12.46 -15.41 -12.45
N GLY A 55 -12.16 -14.22 -13.00
CA GLY A 55 -11.04 -14.01 -13.93
C GLY A 55 -9.64 -14.15 -13.31
N GLY A 56 -9.45 -13.72 -12.06
CA GLY A 56 -8.19 -13.95 -11.33
C GLY A 56 -8.03 -15.41 -10.93
N ALA A 57 -9.12 -16.06 -10.51
CA ALA A 57 -9.15 -17.48 -10.19
C ALA A 57 -8.91 -18.37 -11.43
N MET A 58 -9.48 -18.01 -12.60
CA MET A 58 -9.18 -18.68 -13.86
C MET A 58 -7.73 -18.48 -14.30
N GLY A 59 -7.15 -17.27 -14.15
CA GLY A 59 -5.75 -17.02 -14.50
C GLY A 59 -4.75 -17.88 -13.71
N MET A 60 -5.06 -18.14 -12.43
CA MET A 60 -4.34 -19.09 -11.58
C MET A 60 -4.55 -20.54 -12.02
N MET A 61 -5.76 -20.90 -12.46
CA MET A 61 -6.11 -22.24 -12.95
C MET A 61 -5.48 -22.59 -14.31
N PHE A 62 -5.16 -21.58 -15.13
CA PHE A 62 -4.46 -21.75 -16.42
C PHE A 62 -2.93 -21.58 -16.33
N GLY A 63 -2.34 -21.65 -15.12
CA GLY A 63 -0.89 -21.69 -14.95
C GLY A 63 -0.15 -20.36 -15.19
N GLY A 64 -0.84 -19.23 -15.13
CA GLY A 64 -0.18 -17.92 -15.17
C GLY A 64 0.55 -17.64 -13.86
N ASP A 65 1.83 -17.27 -13.93
CA ASP A 65 2.62 -16.93 -12.73
C ASP A 65 1.94 -15.81 -11.91
N PRO A 66 1.46 -16.10 -10.67
CA PRO A 66 0.83 -15.11 -9.81
C PRO A 66 1.75 -13.94 -9.46
N ALA A 67 3.07 -14.14 -9.48
CA ALA A 67 4.06 -13.11 -9.19
C ALA A 67 4.17 -12.05 -10.30
N SER A 68 3.74 -12.41 -11.52
CA SER A 68 3.77 -11.53 -12.71
C SER A 68 2.52 -10.65 -12.86
N LYS A 69 1.46 -10.89 -12.08
CA LYS A 69 0.19 -10.17 -12.21
C LYS A 69 0.10 -9.03 -11.21
N VAL A 70 0.18 -7.80 -11.74
CA VAL A 70 -0.09 -6.57 -10.99
C VAL A 70 -1.45 -5.99 -11.32
N ALA A 71 -2.06 -5.33 -10.34
CA ALA A 71 -3.21 -4.45 -10.53
C ALA A 71 -2.82 -3.01 -10.17
N TYR A 72 -3.50 -2.05 -10.76
CA TYR A 72 -3.24 -0.63 -10.54
C TYR A 72 -4.45 0.02 -9.89
N THR A 73 -4.18 0.91 -8.93
CA THR A 73 -5.21 1.80 -8.39
C THR A 73 -4.76 3.25 -8.45
N LEU A 74 -5.71 4.12 -8.75
CA LEU A 74 -5.59 5.56 -8.65
C LEU A 74 -6.62 6.07 -7.63
N ASP A 75 -6.22 7.06 -6.83
CA ASP A 75 -7.12 7.89 -6.03
C ASP A 75 -6.83 9.36 -6.35
N LEU A 76 -7.83 10.06 -6.87
CA LEU A 76 -7.71 11.42 -7.39
C LEU A 76 -8.52 12.38 -6.52
N ARG A 77 -7.96 13.55 -6.23
CA ARG A 77 -8.64 14.62 -5.47
C ARG A 77 -8.34 15.96 -6.11
N LEU A 78 -9.38 16.74 -6.35
CA LEU A 78 -9.26 18.09 -6.88
C LEU A 78 -10.04 19.04 -5.97
N GLY A 79 -9.34 20.01 -5.39
CA GLY A 79 -9.92 21.00 -4.49
C GLY A 79 -9.56 22.43 -4.90
N SER A 80 -10.52 23.34 -4.80
CA SER A 80 -10.33 24.76 -5.11
C SER A 80 -10.88 25.66 -3.99
N ASN A 81 -10.28 26.84 -3.84
CA ASN A 81 -10.79 27.91 -2.99
C ASN A 81 -11.93 28.70 -3.65
N ASP A 82 -12.12 28.51 -4.96
CA ASP A 82 -13.16 29.17 -5.74
C ASP A 82 -14.46 28.36 -5.77
N ALA A 83 -15.58 29.04 -6.04
CA ALA A 83 -16.88 28.41 -6.24
C ALA A 83 -17.00 27.87 -7.68
N PRO A 84 -17.83 26.85 -7.95
CA PRO A 84 -18.05 26.42 -9.32
C PRO A 84 -18.85 27.45 -10.10
N THR A 85 -18.49 27.59 -11.37
CA THR A 85 -19.21 28.42 -12.36
C THR A 85 -20.66 27.97 -12.53
N ALA A 86 -20.94 26.68 -12.35
CA ALA A 86 -22.29 26.13 -12.24
C ALA A 86 -22.29 24.89 -11.32
N PRO A 87 -23.18 24.78 -10.32
CA PRO A 87 -23.30 23.56 -9.52
C PRO A 87 -23.83 22.35 -10.34
N PRO A 88 -23.47 21.11 -9.99
CA PRO A 88 -22.48 20.73 -8.97
C PRO A 88 -21.03 20.90 -9.45
N PRO A 89 -20.03 21.00 -8.54
CA PRO A 89 -18.62 20.89 -8.91
C PRO A 89 -18.35 19.58 -9.67
N LYS A 90 -17.66 19.67 -10.80
CA LYS A 90 -17.28 18.53 -11.63
C LYS A 90 -15.97 18.81 -12.36
N GLY A 91 -15.28 17.74 -12.74
CA GLY A 91 -14.11 17.81 -13.60
C GLY A 91 -13.81 16.47 -14.24
N ASP A 92 -12.75 16.44 -15.03
CA ASP A 92 -12.26 15.26 -15.72
C ASP A 92 -10.73 15.27 -15.73
N HIS A 93 -10.14 14.09 -15.51
CA HIS A 93 -8.71 13.85 -15.71
C HIS A 93 -8.48 13.09 -17.01
N PHE A 94 -7.72 13.72 -17.91
CA PHE A 94 -7.32 13.19 -19.21
C PHE A 94 -5.84 12.79 -19.21
N PHE A 95 -5.54 11.73 -19.97
CA PHE A 95 -4.21 11.15 -20.13
C PHE A 95 -3.80 11.21 -21.61
N GLN A 96 -2.56 11.62 -21.89
CA GLN A 96 -1.96 11.60 -23.21
C GLN A 96 -0.51 11.08 -23.15
N PRO A 97 -0.20 9.88 -23.67
CA PRO A 97 -1.11 8.93 -24.31
C PRO A 97 -2.24 8.44 -23.41
N GLN A 98 -3.30 7.93 -24.03
CA GLN A 98 -4.47 7.47 -23.29
C GLN A 98 -4.13 6.28 -22.38
N ALA A 99 -4.25 6.47 -21.07
CA ALA A 99 -4.20 5.39 -20.09
C ALA A 99 -5.40 4.45 -20.28
N LYS A 100 -5.29 3.20 -19.81
CA LYS A 100 -6.34 2.18 -19.99
C LYS A 100 -7.49 2.33 -18.99
N VAL A 101 -8.08 3.52 -18.93
CA VAL A 101 -9.17 3.95 -18.04
C VAL A 101 -10.42 4.43 -18.80
N GLY A 102 -10.37 4.44 -20.14
CA GLY A 102 -11.39 5.07 -20.99
C GLY A 102 -10.97 6.48 -21.41
N LYS A 103 -11.93 7.30 -21.87
CA LYS A 103 -11.65 8.65 -22.42
C LYS A 103 -11.08 9.62 -21.37
N SER A 104 -11.58 9.53 -20.14
CA SER A 104 -11.17 10.33 -18.98
C SER A 104 -11.55 9.59 -17.69
N LEU A 105 -11.03 10.06 -16.57
CA LEU A 105 -11.54 9.75 -15.24
C LEU A 105 -12.41 10.92 -14.75
N PRO A 106 -13.74 10.75 -14.65
CA PRO A 106 -14.63 11.82 -14.22
C PRO A 106 -14.47 12.07 -12.72
N LEU A 107 -14.17 13.31 -12.35
CA LEU A 107 -14.10 13.79 -10.97
C LEU A 107 -15.46 14.39 -10.59
N ILE A 108 -16.08 13.85 -9.55
CA ILE A 108 -17.44 14.23 -9.14
C ILE A 108 -17.40 14.68 -7.68
N ALA A 109 -18.23 15.66 -7.34
CA ALA A 109 -18.41 16.08 -5.96
C ALA A 109 -19.02 14.92 -5.14
N PRO A 110 -18.57 14.69 -3.90
CA PRO A 110 -19.20 13.71 -3.04
C PRO A 110 -20.67 14.07 -2.84
N GLU A 111 -21.55 13.07 -2.86
CA GLU A 111 -22.94 13.28 -2.48
C GLU A 111 -22.98 13.77 -1.03
N ARG A 112 -23.75 14.83 -0.76
CA ARG A 112 -24.04 15.25 0.62
C ARG A 112 -25.01 14.25 1.23
N GLY A 113 -24.50 13.09 1.63
CA GLY A 113 -25.18 12.13 2.48
C GLY A 113 -24.57 12.15 3.87
N THR A 114 -25.38 11.85 4.89
CA THR A 114 -24.83 11.30 6.14
C THR A 114 -23.98 10.09 5.77
N PRO A 115 -22.76 9.93 6.31
CA PRO A 115 -22.01 8.70 6.12
C PRO A 115 -22.94 7.54 6.42
N ASP A 116 -23.18 6.68 5.44
CA ASP A 116 -23.91 5.44 5.65
C ASP A 116 -22.95 4.54 6.44
N MET A 117 -22.87 4.82 7.74
CA MET A 117 -22.22 3.93 8.68
C MET A 117 -23.02 2.64 8.57
N PRO A 118 -22.39 1.49 8.22
CA PRO A 118 -23.09 0.22 8.19
C PRO A 118 -23.89 0.10 9.49
N GLY A 119 -25.22 0.03 9.37
CA GLY A 119 -26.14 0.10 10.51
C GLY A 119 -25.88 -0.98 11.57
N ASP A 120 -25.13 -2.01 11.18
CA ASP A 120 -24.75 -3.15 12.00
C ASP A 120 -23.21 -3.25 12.12
N PHE A 121 -22.57 -2.29 12.79
CA PHE A 121 -21.21 -2.53 13.29
C PHE A 121 -21.29 -3.47 14.49
N GLU A 122 -21.23 -4.78 14.23
CA GLU A 122 -21.10 -5.76 15.30
C GLU A 122 -19.76 -5.56 16.00
N ARG A 123 -19.82 -5.12 17.26
CA ARG A 123 -18.61 -4.88 18.05
C ARG A 123 -17.86 -6.20 18.19
N PRO A 124 -16.59 -6.28 17.76
CA PRO A 124 -15.82 -7.50 17.90
C PRO A 124 -15.78 -7.90 19.37
N LYS A 125 -16.08 -9.16 19.67
CA LYS A 125 -15.95 -9.74 21.01
C LYS A 125 -14.53 -10.32 21.17
N GLY A 126 -14.02 -10.33 22.39
CA GLY A 126 -12.70 -10.89 22.70
C GLY A 126 -11.62 -9.82 22.87
N ARG A 127 -10.38 -10.13 22.46
CA ARG A 127 -9.21 -9.31 22.76
C ARG A 127 -8.39 -9.02 21.50
N LEU A 128 -7.82 -7.82 21.42
CA LEU A 128 -6.82 -7.44 20.43
C LEU A 128 -5.42 -7.51 21.06
N LEU A 129 -4.55 -8.34 20.50
CA LEU A 129 -3.16 -8.53 20.91
C LEU A 129 -2.26 -7.79 19.93
N LEU A 130 -1.57 -6.76 20.44
CA LEU A 130 -0.68 -5.91 19.66
C LEU A 130 0.78 -6.35 19.84
N TYR A 131 1.44 -6.58 18.71
CA TYR A 131 2.89 -6.87 18.63
C TYR A 131 3.56 -5.93 17.63
N TRP A 132 4.85 -5.66 17.82
CA TRP A 132 5.62 -4.79 16.94
C TRP A 132 7.09 -5.20 16.88
N GLY A 133 7.73 -4.85 15.78
CA GLY A 133 9.15 -5.03 15.52
C GLY A 133 9.45 -6.26 14.67
N CYS A 134 10.58 -6.18 13.96
CA CYS A 134 11.17 -7.31 13.26
C CYS A 134 12.11 -8.07 14.19
N GLY A 135 11.88 -9.37 14.38
CA GLY A 135 12.76 -10.24 15.15
C GLY A 135 12.12 -11.60 15.44
N ALA A 136 12.95 -12.58 15.81
CA ALA A 136 12.52 -13.93 16.14
C ALA A 136 11.55 -14.00 17.34
N LYS A 137 11.68 -13.05 18.28
CA LYS A 137 10.94 -13.00 19.55
C LYS A 137 10.34 -11.63 19.78
N ALA A 138 9.15 -11.60 20.39
CA ALA A 138 8.50 -10.37 20.80
C ALA A 138 9.35 -9.68 21.89
N GLY A 139 9.52 -8.36 21.77
CA GLY A 139 10.30 -7.59 22.72
C GLY A 139 9.60 -7.41 24.08
N PRO A 140 10.30 -6.87 25.09
CA PRO A 140 9.70 -6.56 26.38
C PRO A 140 8.44 -5.69 26.25
N GLY A 141 7.42 -5.97 27.07
CA GLY A 141 6.15 -5.24 27.07
C GLY A 141 5.15 -5.66 25.98
N GLN A 142 5.42 -6.76 25.27
CA GLN A 142 4.54 -7.31 24.23
C GLN A 142 3.98 -8.70 24.65
N PRO A 143 2.73 -9.03 24.27
CA PRO A 143 1.77 -8.16 23.60
C PRO A 143 1.18 -7.09 24.53
N VAL A 144 0.74 -5.98 23.94
CA VAL A 144 -0.27 -5.13 24.59
C VAL A 144 -1.64 -5.71 24.29
N ILE A 145 -2.42 -5.99 25.33
CA ILE A 145 -3.75 -6.59 25.21
C ILE A 145 -4.81 -5.51 25.39
N ILE A 146 -5.68 -5.36 24.39
CA ILE A 146 -6.86 -4.51 24.43
C ILE A 146 -8.09 -5.39 24.50
N ASP A 147 -8.92 -5.15 25.51
CA ASP A 147 -10.18 -5.85 25.69
C ASP A 147 -11.30 -5.09 25.00
N PHE A 148 -11.95 -5.71 24.01
CA PHE A 148 -13.02 -5.06 23.26
C PHE A 148 -14.25 -4.77 24.13
N ALA A 149 -14.49 -5.53 25.20
CA ALA A 149 -15.58 -5.24 26.14
C ALA A 149 -15.33 -3.94 26.90
N LYS A 150 -14.06 -3.64 27.25
CA LYS A 150 -13.69 -2.36 27.88
C LYS A 150 -13.81 -1.19 26.91
N VAL A 151 -13.39 -1.39 25.65
CA VAL A 151 -13.59 -0.41 24.56
C VAL A 151 -15.08 -0.12 24.38
N ALA A 152 -15.92 -1.15 24.35
CA ALA A 152 -17.37 -1.04 24.23
C ALA A 152 -18.01 -0.27 25.40
N ALA A 153 -17.37 -0.30 26.58
CA ALA A 153 -17.74 0.48 27.76
C ALA A 153 -17.17 1.91 27.78
N GLY A 154 -16.62 2.39 26.65
CA GLY A 154 -16.09 3.75 26.49
C GLY A 154 -14.63 3.92 26.92
N GLN A 155 -13.94 2.83 27.30
CA GLN A 155 -12.54 2.88 27.73
C GLN A 155 -11.62 2.65 26.52
N MET A 156 -11.36 3.70 25.74
CA MET A 156 -10.42 3.64 24.63
C MET A 156 -8.96 3.67 25.14
N PRO A 157 -8.16 2.62 24.90
CA PRO A 157 -6.76 2.61 25.33
C PRO A 157 -5.95 3.67 24.59
N PRO A 158 -5.07 4.43 25.28
CA PRO A 158 -4.20 5.38 24.62
C PRO A 158 -3.18 4.67 23.71
N GLY A 159 -2.94 5.23 22.52
CA GLY A 159 -1.90 4.77 21.59
C GLY A 159 -2.18 3.42 20.93
N LEU A 160 -3.44 3.11 20.63
CA LEU A 160 -3.79 2.01 19.72
C LEU A 160 -3.37 2.35 18.28
N MET A 161 -3.75 3.52 17.79
CA MET A 161 -3.35 4.01 16.47
C MET A 161 -2.11 4.90 16.58
N SER A 162 -1.27 4.86 15.55
CA SER A 162 -0.10 5.72 15.44
C SER A 162 -0.51 7.20 15.48
N THR A 163 0.07 7.94 16.41
CA THR A 163 0.04 9.42 16.41
C THR A 163 1.30 10.01 15.78
N ALA A 164 2.35 9.20 15.62
CA ALA A 164 3.62 9.61 15.03
C ALA A 164 3.61 9.58 13.49
N VAL A 165 2.73 8.78 12.87
CA VAL A 165 2.65 8.60 11.42
C VAL A 165 1.35 9.22 10.87
N PRO A 166 1.42 10.46 10.35
CA PRO A 166 0.24 11.15 9.87
C PRO A 166 -0.35 10.49 8.62
N ILE A 167 -1.68 10.49 8.51
CA ILE A 167 -2.35 10.32 7.21
C ILE A 167 -2.25 11.67 6.50
N ILE A 168 -1.46 11.73 5.44
CA ILE A 168 -1.24 12.97 4.69
C ILE A 168 -2.21 12.99 3.52
N ARG A 169 -3.26 13.81 3.63
CA ARG A 169 -4.17 14.17 2.53
C ARG A 169 -4.27 15.68 2.50
N GLU A 170 -3.59 16.32 1.56
CA GLU A 170 -3.51 17.78 1.53
C GLU A 170 -4.73 18.38 0.83
N VAL A 171 -5.45 17.58 0.03
CA VAL A 171 -6.67 17.99 -0.66
C VAL A 171 -7.87 17.20 -0.13
N SER A 172 -8.87 17.91 0.40
CA SER A 172 -10.09 17.31 0.95
C SER A 172 -11.32 18.20 0.77
N ALA A 173 -12.51 17.62 0.94
CA ALA A 173 -13.76 18.38 0.99
C ALA A 173 -13.78 19.39 2.15
N ALA A 174 -13.12 19.09 3.26
CA ALA A 174 -13.11 19.94 4.46
C ALA A 174 -12.28 21.22 4.28
N ASN A 175 -11.27 21.21 3.40
CA ASN A 175 -10.36 22.33 3.19
C ASN A 175 -10.52 22.98 1.81
N SER A 176 -11.63 22.71 1.11
CA SER A 176 -11.88 23.22 -0.25
C SER A 176 -13.32 23.73 -0.38
N ARG A 177 -13.49 24.86 -1.07
CA ARG A 177 -14.82 25.43 -1.37
C ARG A 177 -15.53 24.63 -2.47
N SER A 178 -14.76 24.20 -3.48
CA SER A 178 -15.18 23.23 -4.49
C SER A 178 -14.29 22.00 -4.37
N TYR A 179 -14.89 20.81 -4.35
CA TYR A 179 -14.15 19.55 -4.22
C TYR A 179 -14.78 18.47 -5.08
N THR A 180 -13.93 17.72 -5.78
CA THR A 180 -14.30 16.52 -6.51
C THR A 180 -13.25 15.45 -6.30
N HIS A 181 -13.64 14.18 -6.43
CA HIS A 181 -12.73 13.06 -6.26
C HIS A 181 -13.02 11.93 -7.24
N TRP A 182 -12.09 10.98 -7.29
CA TRP A 182 -12.25 9.68 -7.92
C TRP A 182 -11.43 8.64 -7.13
N PRO A 183 -11.84 7.37 -6.98
CA PRO A 183 -13.08 6.74 -7.45
C PRO A 183 -14.34 7.34 -6.83
N ASN A 184 -15.45 7.26 -7.56
CA ASN A 184 -16.76 7.82 -7.16
C ASN A 184 -17.94 6.99 -7.73
N GLY A 185 -17.70 5.73 -8.05
CA GLY A 185 -18.69 4.85 -8.70
C GLY A 185 -18.80 5.04 -10.22
N LYS A 186 -18.17 6.06 -10.82
CA LYS A 186 -18.03 6.23 -12.27
C LYS A 186 -16.62 5.90 -12.74
N GLY A 187 -16.47 5.35 -13.95
CA GLY A 187 -15.16 4.94 -14.48
C GLY A 187 -14.66 3.63 -13.89
N LYS A 188 -13.42 3.25 -14.25
CA LYS A 188 -12.79 1.99 -13.80
C LYS A 188 -11.31 2.24 -13.49
N GLN A 189 -10.77 1.45 -12.56
CA GLN A 189 -9.34 1.42 -12.32
C GLN A 189 -8.55 1.05 -13.59
N PRO A 190 -7.31 1.54 -13.74
CA PRO A 190 -6.48 1.22 -14.88
C PRO A 190 -6.29 -0.29 -15.02
N SER A 191 -6.47 -0.80 -16.24
CA SER A 191 -6.22 -2.23 -16.51
C SER A 191 -4.72 -2.54 -16.63
N SER A 192 -4.37 -3.82 -16.57
CA SER A 192 -2.98 -4.29 -16.68
C SER A 192 -2.28 -3.76 -17.95
N GLY A 193 -1.01 -3.37 -17.79
CA GLY A 193 -0.23 -2.71 -18.84
C GLY A 193 -0.71 -1.31 -19.21
N SER A 194 -1.50 -0.65 -18.36
CA SER A 194 -1.67 0.82 -18.43
C SER A 194 -0.34 1.51 -18.10
N SER A 195 -0.18 2.73 -18.61
CA SER A 195 0.93 3.62 -18.28
C SER A 195 0.39 4.98 -17.87
N LEU A 196 1.12 5.66 -16.98
CA LEU A 196 0.87 7.05 -16.59
C LEU A 196 1.83 8.04 -17.26
N LEU A 197 2.73 7.57 -18.12
CA LEU A 197 3.71 8.45 -18.74
C LEU A 197 3.05 9.44 -19.70
N GLY A 198 3.55 10.67 -19.74
CA GLY A 198 3.14 11.69 -20.69
C GLY A 198 2.32 12.82 -20.07
N ALA A 199 1.59 13.52 -20.93
CA ALA A 199 0.82 14.70 -20.55
C ALA A 199 -0.49 14.33 -19.85
N HIS A 200 -0.78 15.05 -18.78
CA HIS A 200 -2.03 15.01 -18.05
C HIS A 200 -2.70 16.37 -18.12
N ARG A 201 -4.02 16.35 -18.30
CA ARG A 201 -4.86 17.54 -18.20
C ARG A 201 -6.01 17.27 -17.25
N ILE A 202 -6.23 18.17 -16.31
CA ILE A 202 -7.39 18.15 -15.43
C ILE A 202 -8.19 19.41 -15.74
N ALA A 203 -9.42 19.21 -16.21
CA ALA A 203 -10.35 20.28 -16.51
C ALA A 203 -11.48 20.27 -15.48
N SER A 204 -11.86 21.44 -14.95
CA SER A 204 -12.91 21.58 -13.94
C SER A 204 -13.84 22.75 -14.30
N ASN A 205 -15.03 22.79 -13.69
CA ASN A 205 -15.91 23.96 -13.79
C ASN A 205 -15.68 24.97 -12.65
N TYR A 206 -14.56 24.90 -11.93
CA TYR A 206 -14.26 25.75 -10.77
C TYR A 206 -12.79 26.25 -10.73
N GLY A 207 -12.09 26.17 -11.85
CA GLY A 207 -10.79 26.82 -12.05
C GLY A 207 -10.19 26.53 -13.43
N SER A 208 -8.92 26.88 -13.58
CA SER A 208 -8.17 26.77 -14.84
C SER A 208 -7.77 25.31 -15.12
N ASP A 209 -7.42 24.99 -16.37
CA ASP A 209 -6.89 23.66 -16.67
C ASP A 209 -5.54 23.45 -15.96
N ILE A 210 -5.45 22.40 -15.16
CA ILE A 210 -4.18 21.91 -14.60
C ILE A 210 -3.53 21.04 -15.66
N ASN A 211 -2.29 21.35 -16.04
CA ASN A 211 -1.55 20.63 -17.08
C ASN A 211 -0.14 20.29 -16.60
N PHE A 212 0.21 19.01 -16.59
CA PHE A 212 1.58 18.58 -16.25
C PHE A 212 1.99 17.37 -17.09
N THR A 213 3.30 17.15 -17.24
CA THR A 213 3.85 15.95 -17.90
C THR A 213 4.51 15.08 -16.86
N LEU A 214 4.07 13.83 -16.75
CA LEU A 214 4.58 12.85 -15.81
C LEU A 214 5.66 12.00 -16.48
N ALA A 215 6.84 11.97 -15.87
CA ALA A 215 7.98 11.18 -16.33
C ALA A 215 8.13 9.85 -15.56
N GLN A 216 7.28 9.63 -14.56
CA GLN A 216 7.31 8.45 -13.69
C GLN A 216 6.06 7.61 -13.93
N ASP A 217 6.26 6.34 -14.27
CA ASP A 217 5.17 5.38 -14.36
C ASP A 217 4.91 4.69 -13.01
N TYR A 218 3.93 3.79 -12.96
CA TYR A 218 3.68 2.89 -11.84
C TYR A 218 4.98 2.28 -11.28
N MET A 219 5.05 2.14 -9.95
CA MET A 219 6.13 1.36 -9.34
C MET A 219 6.03 -0.11 -9.78
N PRO A 220 7.14 -0.85 -9.85
CA PRO A 220 7.08 -2.29 -10.06
C PRO A 220 6.26 -2.96 -8.95
N GLY A 221 5.60 -4.07 -9.27
CA GLY A 221 4.89 -4.87 -8.27
C GLY A 221 5.85 -5.40 -7.20
N LEU A 222 5.42 -5.38 -5.95
CA LEU A 222 6.21 -5.86 -4.81
C LEU A 222 5.99 -7.36 -4.56
N GLN A 223 6.96 -8.20 -4.88
CA GLN A 223 6.87 -9.63 -4.56
C GLN A 223 7.54 -9.94 -3.22
N ALA A 224 6.84 -10.70 -2.38
CA ALA A 224 7.36 -11.16 -1.10
C ALA A 224 7.02 -12.63 -0.87
N SER A 225 7.91 -13.33 -0.18
CA SER A 225 7.77 -14.74 0.23
C SER A 225 7.82 -14.86 1.74
N THR A 226 7.16 -15.87 2.29
CA THR A 226 7.23 -16.17 3.73
C THR A 226 7.78 -17.57 3.98
N ALA A 227 8.53 -17.74 5.07
CA ALA A 227 9.06 -19.04 5.48
C ALA A 227 9.05 -19.16 7.01
N ILE A 228 8.42 -20.22 7.53
CA ILE A 228 8.48 -20.55 8.96
C ILE A 228 9.92 -20.97 9.29
N GLN A 229 10.44 -20.47 10.42
CA GLN A 229 11.79 -20.75 10.90
C GLN A 229 11.75 -21.82 12.01
N PRO A 230 12.88 -22.50 12.31
CA PRO A 230 12.94 -23.51 13.37
C PRO A 230 12.57 -23.01 14.77
N ASP A 231 12.71 -21.71 15.03
CA ASP A 231 12.35 -21.06 16.30
C ASP A 231 10.85 -20.68 16.40
N GLY A 232 10.06 -21.03 15.37
CA GLY A 232 8.63 -20.75 15.25
C GLY A 232 8.30 -19.35 14.71
N SER A 233 9.30 -18.50 14.46
CA SER A 233 9.10 -17.19 13.82
C SER A 233 8.80 -17.35 12.33
N VAL A 234 8.29 -16.29 11.68
CA VAL A 234 8.05 -16.29 10.23
C VAL A 234 8.91 -15.23 9.57
N MET A 235 9.82 -15.66 8.69
CA MET A 235 10.63 -14.75 7.89
C MET A 235 9.84 -14.29 6.67
N ILE A 236 9.70 -12.98 6.50
CA ILE A 236 9.26 -12.34 5.25
C ILE A 236 10.52 -11.90 4.49
N ARG A 237 10.61 -12.21 3.20
CA ARG A 237 11.67 -11.76 2.29
C ARG A 237 11.08 -11.15 1.03
N TRP A 238 11.69 -10.11 0.48
CA TRP A 238 11.28 -9.46 -0.77
C TRP A 238 12.50 -8.98 -1.57
N GLY A 239 12.30 -8.70 -2.86
CA GLY A 239 13.33 -8.05 -3.68
C GLY A 239 13.37 -6.54 -3.40
N ALA A 240 14.56 -5.94 -3.46
CA ALA A 240 14.68 -4.48 -3.40
C ALA A 240 13.99 -3.85 -4.62
N LEU A 241 13.06 -2.93 -4.39
CA LEU A 241 12.45 -2.11 -5.43
C LEU A 241 13.24 -0.82 -5.59
N GLN A 242 13.84 -0.60 -6.77
CA GLN A 242 14.67 0.58 -7.04
C GLN A 242 14.01 1.93 -6.66
N PRO A 243 12.72 2.19 -6.98
CA PRO A 243 12.11 3.47 -6.61
C PRO A 243 11.62 3.53 -5.15
N ALA A 244 11.76 2.46 -4.36
CA ALA A 244 11.26 2.46 -2.99
C ALA A 244 12.08 3.37 -2.09
N THR A 245 11.39 4.18 -1.29
CA THR A 245 11.99 5.09 -0.29
C THR A 245 12.04 4.47 1.10
N GLY A 246 11.25 3.41 1.34
CA GLY A 246 11.22 2.63 2.57
C GLY A 246 10.10 1.59 2.55
N TYR A 247 10.07 0.72 3.56
CA TYR A 247 9.08 -0.35 3.67
C TYR A 247 8.39 -0.38 5.03
N ALA A 248 7.12 -0.74 5.04
CA ALA A 248 6.38 -1.07 6.26
C ALA A 248 5.59 -2.37 6.04
N ALA A 249 5.57 -3.23 7.04
CA ALA A 249 4.77 -4.44 7.03
C ALA A 249 3.81 -4.47 8.21
N TRP A 250 2.66 -5.10 8.02
CA TRP A 250 1.74 -5.41 9.10
C TRP A 250 1.06 -6.74 8.85
N ALA A 251 0.52 -7.37 9.88
CA ALA A 251 -0.25 -8.59 9.74
C ALA A 251 -1.40 -8.66 10.73
N PHE A 252 -2.52 -9.26 10.29
CA PHE A 252 -3.68 -9.57 11.09
C PHE A 252 -3.94 -11.07 11.12
N GLY A 253 -4.20 -11.60 12.31
CA GLY A 253 -4.56 -13.01 12.49
C GLY A 253 -5.63 -13.16 13.55
N GLY A 254 -6.21 -14.35 13.64
CA GLY A 254 -7.30 -14.61 14.57
C GLY A 254 -7.25 -16.04 15.09
N MET A 255 -7.52 -16.19 16.38
CA MET A 255 -7.73 -17.50 16.98
C MET A 255 -9.06 -17.48 17.72
N ASP A 256 -9.96 -18.37 17.32
CA ASP A 256 -11.20 -18.58 18.05
C ASP A 256 -10.89 -19.14 19.44
N ARG A 257 -11.41 -18.47 20.47
CA ARG A 257 -11.50 -19.04 21.81
C ARG A 257 -12.95 -19.44 22.03
N ALA A 258 -13.15 -20.76 22.11
CA ALA A 258 -14.46 -21.33 22.42
C ALA A 258 -15.08 -20.62 23.64
N GLY A 259 -16.21 -19.95 23.43
CA GLY A 259 -17.03 -19.36 24.50
C GLY A 259 -16.65 -17.97 25.02
N SER A 260 -15.59 -17.30 24.53
CA SER A 260 -15.16 -15.98 25.08
C SER A 260 -14.94 -14.86 24.05
N GLY A 261 -15.24 -15.11 22.77
CA GLY A 261 -14.78 -14.25 21.67
C GLY A 261 -13.31 -14.51 21.37
N GLY A 262 -12.94 -14.54 20.08
CA GLY A 262 -11.59 -14.86 19.64
C GLY A 262 -10.55 -13.80 20.04
N ASP A 263 -9.27 -14.18 20.05
CA ASP A 263 -8.18 -13.21 20.05
C ASP A 263 -7.92 -12.78 18.60
N VAL A 264 -7.88 -11.47 18.38
CA VAL A 264 -7.37 -10.86 17.16
C VAL A 264 -5.92 -10.44 17.41
N VAL A 265 -5.02 -10.80 16.51
CA VAL A 265 -3.62 -10.42 16.55
C VAL A 265 -3.37 -9.33 15.52
N TRP A 266 -2.66 -8.27 15.92
CA TRP A 266 -2.16 -7.25 15.01
C TRP A 266 -0.66 -7.06 15.25
N TRP A 267 0.12 -7.30 14.21
CA TRP A 267 1.57 -7.06 14.19
C TRP A 267 1.95 -5.96 13.20
N THR A 268 3.02 -5.22 13.50
CA THR A 268 3.64 -4.17 12.67
C THR A 268 5.17 -4.33 12.65
N SER A 269 5.84 -4.01 11.54
CA SER A 269 7.30 -4.07 11.44
C SER A 269 8.03 -2.97 12.21
N SER A 270 7.31 -1.93 12.65
CA SER A 270 7.87 -0.79 13.38
C SER A 270 8.58 -1.24 14.66
N ALA A 271 9.76 -0.68 14.95
CA ALA A 271 10.48 -0.97 16.20
C ALA A 271 9.77 -0.42 17.45
N THR A 272 8.83 0.52 17.26
CA THR A 272 7.97 1.07 18.30
C THR A 272 6.50 0.71 18.05
N LYS A 273 5.65 0.93 19.06
CA LYS A 273 4.22 0.59 19.08
C LYS A 273 3.41 1.52 18.15
N GLU A 274 3.58 1.37 16.83
CA GLU A 274 2.96 2.20 15.79
C GLU A 274 2.11 1.36 14.84
N PHE A 275 0.79 1.60 14.86
CA PHE A 275 -0.19 0.83 14.10
C PHE A 275 -1.07 1.74 13.24
N GLY A 276 -1.34 1.31 12.01
CA GLY A 276 -2.20 2.04 11.08
C GLY A 276 -1.67 3.43 10.72
N GLY A 277 -2.58 4.39 10.54
CA GLY A 277 -2.24 5.75 10.12
C GLY A 277 -1.62 5.77 8.72
N GLY A 278 -0.65 6.66 8.51
CA GLY A 278 0.02 6.79 7.22
C GLY A 278 0.88 5.58 6.80
N LEU A 279 1.14 4.62 7.71
CA LEU A 279 1.88 3.40 7.35
C LEU A 279 1.14 2.56 6.29
N TRP A 280 -0.16 2.75 6.18
CA TRP A 280 -1.03 2.06 5.23
C TRP A 280 -1.33 2.90 3.98
N ASP A 281 -0.82 4.12 3.91
CA ASP A 281 -1.18 5.16 2.96
C ASP A 281 0.05 5.52 2.09
N TRP A 282 -0.02 6.64 1.37
CA TRP A 282 1.10 7.25 0.65
C TRP A 282 1.82 8.24 1.57
N LEU A 283 3.12 8.01 1.81
CA LEU A 283 3.96 8.90 2.60
C LEU A 283 4.98 9.62 1.71
N PRO A 284 5.16 10.95 1.86
CA PRO A 284 6.22 11.69 1.19
C PRO A 284 7.61 11.14 1.53
N PRO A 285 8.58 11.18 0.59
CA PRO A 285 9.95 10.69 0.83
C PRO A 285 10.63 11.32 2.05
N ALA A 286 10.41 12.62 2.30
CA ALA A 286 10.95 13.31 3.46
C ALA A 286 10.37 12.77 4.79
N THR A 287 9.07 12.46 4.81
CA THR A 287 8.42 11.82 5.96
C THR A 287 8.96 10.41 6.17
N VAL A 288 9.08 9.62 5.10
CA VAL A 288 9.66 8.26 5.16
C VAL A 288 11.09 8.29 5.70
N ALA A 289 11.94 9.20 5.21
CA ALA A 289 13.31 9.36 5.70
C ALA A 289 13.34 9.66 7.22
N ASN A 290 12.46 10.54 7.71
CA ASN A 290 12.35 10.81 9.15
C ASN A 290 11.85 9.60 9.95
N LEU A 291 10.92 8.82 9.42
CA LEU A 291 10.42 7.61 10.09
C LEU A 291 11.45 6.49 10.13
N ILE A 292 12.36 6.43 9.15
CA ILE A 292 13.50 5.50 9.14
C ILE A 292 14.47 5.82 10.29
N THR A 293 14.79 7.10 10.54
CA THR A 293 15.68 7.46 11.68
C THR A 293 15.07 7.08 13.02
N LYS A 294 13.74 7.06 13.11
CA LYS A 294 12.96 6.61 14.27
C LYS A 294 12.74 5.09 14.32
N LYS A 295 13.21 4.34 13.30
CA LYS A 295 13.00 2.88 13.15
C LYS A 295 11.53 2.47 13.08
N ILE A 296 10.65 3.37 12.67
CA ILE A 296 9.21 3.10 12.45
C ILE A 296 9.00 2.49 11.07
N VAL A 297 9.76 2.97 10.08
CA VAL A 297 9.79 2.45 8.69
C VAL A 297 11.13 1.77 8.45
N MET A 298 11.13 0.64 7.77
CA MET A 298 12.34 -0.07 7.36
C MET A 298 13.03 0.69 6.22
N PRO A 299 14.36 0.82 6.21
CA PRO A 299 15.09 1.49 5.14
C PRO A 299 14.94 0.75 3.80
N PRO A 300 15.14 1.44 2.66
CA PRO A 300 14.97 0.84 1.33
C PRO A 300 15.98 -0.28 1.03
N SER A 301 17.08 -0.36 1.78
CA SER A 301 18.06 -1.46 1.72
C SER A 301 17.63 -2.72 2.47
N GLN A 302 16.62 -2.63 3.35
CA GLN A 302 16.13 -3.78 4.12
C GLN A 302 15.12 -4.56 3.28
N THR A 303 15.41 -5.85 3.07
CA THR A 303 14.65 -6.76 2.20
C THR A 303 14.13 -7.99 2.93
N SER A 304 14.16 -7.96 4.26
CA SER A 304 13.63 -9.02 5.11
C SER A 304 13.15 -8.50 6.46
N CYS A 305 12.16 -9.17 7.04
CA CYS A 305 11.66 -8.92 8.39
C CYS A 305 11.12 -10.22 8.98
N GLN A 306 11.51 -10.54 10.21
CA GLN A 306 10.94 -11.67 10.94
C GLN A 306 9.74 -11.23 11.76
N ILE A 307 8.62 -11.92 11.59
CA ILE A 307 7.48 -11.86 12.50
C ILE A 307 7.80 -12.78 13.69
N PRO A 308 7.69 -12.29 14.95
CA PRO A 308 7.98 -13.09 16.13
C PRO A 308 7.17 -14.38 16.24
N ALA A 309 7.77 -15.41 16.83
CA ALA A 309 7.11 -16.69 17.08
C ALA A 309 5.82 -16.55 17.90
N GLU A 310 5.79 -15.59 18.83
CA GLU A 310 4.62 -15.30 19.67
C GLU A 310 3.43 -14.82 18.84
N VAL A 311 3.67 -14.05 17.77
CA VAL A 311 2.63 -13.58 16.83
C VAL A 311 2.03 -14.78 16.11
N LYS A 312 2.87 -15.66 15.53
CA LYS A 312 2.38 -16.84 14.79
C LYS A 312 1.60 -17.78 15.70
N LYS A 313 2.09 -18.00 16.93
CA LYS A 313 1.39 -18.80 17.94
C LYS A 313 0.02 -18.21 18.31
N ALA A 314 -0.07 -16.88 18.45
CA ALA A 314 -1.30 -16.20 18.80
C ALA A 314 -2.30 -16.08 17.63
N SER A 315 -1.82 -16.05 16.38
CA SER A 315 -2.63 -15.85 15.18
C SER A 315 -3.37 -17.09 14.68
N GLY A 316 -3.13 -18.26 15.27
CA GLY A 316 -3.68 -19.52 14.79
C GLY A 316 -3.20 -19.91 13.39
N GLU A 317 -4.06 -20.59 12.64
CA GLU A 317 -3.74 -21.15 11.32
C GLU A 317 -3.53 -20.05 10.26
N MET A 318 -4.32 -18.97 10.30
CA MET A 318 -4.33 -17.93 9.26
C MET A 318 -3.83 -16.58 9.75
N LEU A 319 -2.75 -16.10 9.13
CA LEU A 319 -2.20 -14.76 9.32
C LEU A 319 -2.15 -14.07 7.95
N VAL A 320 -2.87 -12.97 7.79
CA VAL A 320 -2.90 -12.17 6.56
C VAL A 320 -1.97 -10.98 6.73
N GLY A 321 -0.98 -10.84 5.86
CA GLY A 321 0.03 -9.79 5.94
C GLY A 321 0.03 -8.84 4.76
N ASN A 322 0.43 -7.60 5.02
CA ASN A 322 0.78 -6.59 4.04
C ASN A 322 2.27 -6.30 4.09
N LEU A 323 2.86 -6.09 2.92
CA LEU A 323 4.10 -5.36 2.80
C LEU A 323 3.85 -4.18 1.87
N ASN A 324 4.19 -2.99 2.34
CA ASN A 324 4.08 -1.72 1.63
C ASN A 324 5.48 -1.19 1.32
N ALA A 325 5.71 -0.80 0.07
CA ALA A 325 6.85 -0.03 -0.38
C ALA A 325 6.39 1.40 -0.68
N PHE A 326 6.86 2.36 0.11
CA PHE A 326 6.66 3.78 -0.17
C PHE A 326 7.52 4.18 -1.38
N GLY A 327 6.97 5.02 -2.26
CA GLY A 327 7.62 5.42 -3.49
C GLY A 327 8.08 6.88 -3.51
N PRO A 328 8.49 7.37 -4.70
CA PRO A 328 8.75 8.78 -4.92
C PRO A 328 7.44 9.58 -4.98
N GLU A 329 7.59 10.90 -5.06
CA GLU A 329 6.51 11.82 -5.42
C GLU A 329 6.98 12.77 -6.54
N ALA A 330 6.03 13.22 -7.36
CA ALA A 330 6.24 14.27 -8.35
C ALA A 330 5.37 15.48 -7.99
N ASN A 331 5.98 16.65 -7.94
CA ASN A 331 5.32 17.91 -7.58
C ASN A 331 5.37 18.88 -8.76
N PHE A 332 4.22 19.45 -9.11
CA PHE A 332 4.05 20.40 -10.20
C PHE A 332 3.34 21.65 -9.71
N SER A 333 3.60 22.77 -10.37
CA SER A 333 3.00 24.06 -10.04
C SER A 333 2.98 24.96 -11.27
N TYR A 334 1.99 25.84 -11.32
CA TYR A 334 1.92 26.88 -12.32
C TYR A 334 1.59 28.24 -11.68
N PRO A 335 2.29 29.32 -12.05
CA PRO A 335 3.51 29.31 -12.86
C PRO A 335 4.65 28.57 -12.13
N PRO A 336 5.69 28.09 -12.85
CA PRO A 336 6.88 27.54 -12.23
C PRO A 336 7.47 28.50 -11.20
N LYS A 337 8.09 27.96 -10.15
CA LYS A 337 8.71 28.77 -9.09
C LYS A 337 9.72 29.77 -9.71
N PRO A 338 9.51 31.09 -9.53
CA PRO A 338 10.42 32.07 -10.09
C PRO A 338 11.74 32.10 -9.33
N ALA A 339 12.82 32.51 -10.01
CA ALA A 339 14.12 32.66 -9.40
C ALA A 339 14.16 33.87 -8.42
N GLY A 340 15.06 33.81 -7.43
CA GLY A 340 15.24 34.87 -6.44
C GLY A 340 14.06 35.01 -5.47
N ASN A 341 13.73 36.26 -5.11
CA ASN A 341 12.77 36.57 -4.04
C ASN A 341 11.43 37.14 -4.55
N ALA A 342 11.18 37.05 -5.87
CA ALA A 342 9.92 37.52 -6.44
C ALA A 342 8.73 36.77 -5.84
N VAL A 343 7.63 37.50 -5.58
CA VAL A 343 6.41 36.89 -5.03
C VAL A 343 5.92 35.81 -6.00
N TRP A 344 5.75 34.59 -5.49
CA TRP A 344 5.26 33.46 -6.27
C TRP A 344 3.75 33.34 -6.11
N ASN A 345 3.00 33.83 -7.10
CA ASN A 345 1.54 33.73 -7.12
C ASN A 345 1.13 32.44 -7.83
N ILE A 346 0.87 31.39 -7.06
CA ILE A 346 0.58 30.05 -7.58
C ILE A 346 -0.90 29.99 -7.99
N ASP A 347 -1.16 29.63 -9.25
CA ASP A 347 -2.52 29.37 -9.73
C ASP A 347 -2.97 27.97 -9.31
N TRP A 348 -2.19 26.95 -9.67
CA TRP A 348 -2.47 25.57 -9.29
C TRP A 348 -1.23 24.79 -8.88
N THR A 349 -1.45 23.74 -8.09
CA THR A 349 -0.46 22.68 -7.83
C THR A 349 -1.02 21.31 -8.17
N ALA A 350 -0.15 20.40 -8.60
CA ALA A 350 -0.46 18.99 -8.77
C ALA A 350 0.60 18.13 -8.08
N LYS A 351 0.17 17.09 -7.37
CA LYS A 351 1.03 16.14 -6.70
C LYS A 351 0.68 14.73 -7.11
N VAL A 352 1.68 13.94 -7.49
CA VAL A 352 1.54 12.51 -7.80
C VAL A 352 2.38 11.72 -6.81
N ARG A 353 1.78 10.78 -6.08
CA ARG A 353 2.48 9.95 -5.08
C ARG A 353 2.39 8.49 -5.46
N PHE A 354 3.51 7.78 -5.34
CA PHE A 354 3.59 6.40 -5.77
C PHE A 354 3.80 5.45 -4.58
N ARG A 355 3.24 4.26 -4.67
CA ARG A 355 3.56 3.13 -3.80
C ARG A 355 3.42 1.81 -4.56
N SER A 356 4.02 0.76 -4.02
CA SER A 356 3.63 -0.61 -4.34
C SER A 356 3.37 -1.40 -3.07
N HIS A 357 2.38 -2.29 -3.09
CA HIS A 357 2.16 -3.17 -1.96
C HIS A 357 1.68 -4.56 -2.38
N THR A 358 1.84 -5.51 -1.46
CA THR A 358 1.43 -6.90 -1.64
C THR A 358 0.74 -7.43 -0.41
N MET A 359 -0.22 -8.33 -0.63
CA MET A 359 -0.87 -9.10 0.43
C MET A 359 -0.36 -10.53 0.37
N LEU A 360 -0.07 -11.10 1.54
CA LEU A 360 0.47 -12.43 1.73
C LEU A 360 -0.41 -13.22 2.69
N LEU A 361 -0.55 -14.51 2.44
CA LEU A 361 -0.96 -15.46 3.47
C LEU A 361 0.31 -15.96 4.16
N ILE A 362 0.47 -15.59 5.42
CA ILE A 362 1.68 -15.81 6.21
C ILE A 362 1.57 -17.12 6.98
N GLY A 363 2.56 -18.00 6.80
CA GLY A 363 2.65 -19.26 7.53
C GLY A 363 1.69 -20.35 7.03
N ALA A 364 1.09 -20.17 5.86
CA ALA A 364 0.52 -21.24 5.08
C ALA A 364 1.57 -21.66 4.05
N ASP A 365 2.02 -22.91 4.11
CA ASP A 365 2.99 -23.44 3.15
C ASP A 365 2.27 -23.76 1.83
N PHE A 366 2.18 -22.76 0.96
CA PHE A 366 1.73 -22.96 -0.42
C PHE A 366 2.86 -23.47 -1.34
N GLY A 367 4.08 -23.64 -0.80
CA GLY A 367 5.27 -24.09 -1.54
C GLY A 367 5.14 -25.49 -2.14
N GLY A 368 4.17 -26.29 -1.66
CA GLY A 368 3.83 -27.59 -2.25
C GLY A 368 2.99 -27.53 -3.53
N MET A 369 2.35 -26.39 -3.85
CA MET A 369 1.43 -26.32 -5.00
C MET A 369 2.12 -25.84 -6.29
N GLY A 370 3.28 -25.16 -6.17
CA GLY A 370 4.10 -24.72 -7.32
C GLY A 370 5.13 -25.77 -7.77
N GLY A 371 5.49 -26.72 -6.91
CA GLY A 371 6.45 -27.79 -7.22
C GLY A 371 5.85 -29.00 -7.93
N ALA A 372 4.53 -29.19 -7.87
CA ALA A 372 3.84 -30.36 -8.45
C ALA A 372 3.53 -30.22 -9.96
N MET A 373 3.83 -29.07 -10.58
CA MET A 373 3.57 -28.80 -12.01
C MET A 373 4.82 -28.37 -12.80
N GLY A 374 6.00 -28.37 -12.16
CA GLY A 374 7.24 -27.80 -12.71
C GLY A 374 8.42 -28.76 -12.83
N GLY A 375 8.18 -30.08 -12.83
CA GLY A 375 9.24 -31.08 -12.93
C GLY A 375 8.71 -32.39 -13.50
N GLY A 376 8.73 -32.49 -14.82
CA GLY A 376 8.31 -33.68 -15.56
C GLY A 376 8.93 -33.71 -16.96
N SER A 377 10.24 -33.52 -17.04
CA SER A 377 11.02 -34.06 -18.14
C SER A 377 11.14 -35.58 -17.95
N ASP A 378 10.86 -36.31 -19.03
CA ASP A 378 10.87 -37.77 -19.21
C ASP A 378 11.71 -38.54 -18.19
N ASP A 379 11.07 -39.44 -17.43
CA ASP A 379 11.50 -40.83 -17.25
C ASP A 379 10.51 -41.63 -16.37
N GLY A 380 9.98 -42.74 -16.92
CA GLY A 380 9.47 -43.90 -16.17
C GLY A 380 8.06 -43.80 -15.54
N ALA A 381 7.04 -44.27 -16.27
CA ALA A 381 5.69 -44.49 -15.75
C ALA A 381 5.59 -45.62 -14.71
N PRO A 382 4.72 -45.50 -13.69
CA PRO A 382 4.08 -46.64 -13.05
C PRO A 382 2.55 -46.68 -13.31
N ALA A 383 2.06 -47.88 -13.61
CA ALA A 383 0.75 -48.18 -14.16
C ALA A 383 -0.47 -47.82 -13.27
N GLU A 384 -1.53 -47.31 -13.91
CA GLU A 384 -2.83 -47.00 -13.33
C GLU A 384 -3.70 -48.27 -13.16
N LYS A 385 -4.36 -48.42 -12.00
CA LYS A 385 -5.29 -49.54 -11.72
C LYS A 385 -6.66 -49.31 -12.40
N PRO A 386 -7.29 -50.34 -13.01
CA PRO A 386 -8.52 -50.16 -13.77
C PRO A 386 -9.76 -49.99 -12.88
N LYS A 387 -10.58 -48.97 -13.17
CA LYS A 387 -11.89 -48.73 -12.55
C LYS A 387 -12.91 -49.76 -13.06
N LYS A 388 -13.52 -50.53 -12.14
CA LYS A 388 -14.59 -51.50 -12.44
C LYS A 388 -15.89 -50.77 -12.83
N LYS A 389 -16.53 -51.20 -13.93
CA LYS A 389 -17.84 -50.72 -14.41
C LYS A 389 -18.96 -51.33 -13.54
N LYS A 390 -19.94 -50.52 -13.13
CA LYS A 390 -21.14 -50.98 -12.41
C LYS A 390 -22.14 -51.62 -13.38
N CYS A 391 -22.55 -52.86 -13.13
CA CYS A 391 -23.57 -53.58 -13.89
C CYS A 391 -24.98 -53.03 -13.57
N LYS A 392 -25.87 -52.95 -14.59
CA LYS A 392 -27.28 -52.56 -14.45
C LYS A 392 -28.16 -53.78 -14.73
N GLY A 393 -29.09 -54.11 -13.83
CA GLY A 393 -30.12 -55.12 -14.07
C GLY A 393 -31.25 -54.60 -14.98
N PRO A 394 -32.06 -55.48 -15.59
CA PRO A 394 -33.19 -55.08 -16.40
C PRO A 394 -34.23 -54.34 -15.52
N LEU A 395 -34.73 -53.20 -16.02
CA LEU A 395 -35.57 -52.21 -15.34
C LEU A 395 -34.88 -51.22 -14.39
N GLY A 396 -33.54 -51.18 -14.36
CA GLY A 396 -32.80 -50.02 -13.84
C GLY A 396 -32.70 -49.91 -12.31
N ILE A 397 -32.99 -50.98 -11.57
CA ILE A 397 -32.77 -51.03 -10.12
C ILE A 397 -31.35 -51.53 -9.83
N PRO A 398 -30.54 -50.84 -9.01
CA PRO A 398 -29.21 -51.30 -8.61
C PRO A 398 -29.30 -52.57 -7.73
N LEU A 399 -28.50 -53.60 -8.05
CA LEU A 399 -28.35 -54.78 -7.20
C LEU A 399 -27.22 -54.58 -6.17
N PRO A 400 -27.28 -55.21 -4.98
CA PRO A 400 -26.19 -55.20 -4.02
C PRO A 400 -24.95 -55.94 -4.57
N ASP A 401 -23.78 -55.47 -4.17
CA ASP A 401 -22.49 -56.04 -4.59
C ASP A 401 -22.38 -57.51 -4.13
N GLY A 402 -22.29 -58.44 -5.10
CA GLY A 402 -22.15 -59.88 -4.87
C GLY A 402 -23.13 -60.76 -5.65
N ALA A 403 -24.11 -60.19 -6.35
CA ALA A 403 -25.06 -60.91 -7.20
C ALA A 403 -24.87 -60.66 -8.71
N CYS A 404 -23.64 -60.28 -9.12
CA CYS A 404 -23.21 -60.20 -10.52
C CYS A 404 -22.29 -61.36 -10.88
#